data_AF-A0A524ENP2-F1
#
_entry.id   AF-A0A524ENP2-F1
#
_cell.length_a   1.000
_cell.length_b   1.000
_cell.length_c   1.000
_cell.angle_alpha   90.00
_cell.angle_beta   90.00
_cell.angle_gamma   90.00
#
_symmetry.space_group_name_H-M   'P 1'
#
loop_
_entity.id
_entity.type
_entity.pdbx_description
1 polymer ?
#
loop_
_entity_poly.entity_id
_entity_poly.type
_entity_poly.pdbx_seq_one_letter_code
_entity_poly.pdbx_strand_id
1 'polypeptide(L)'
;MDNDLIIDNYFDSKEFLTPIQNSLISTLKKGGPMTRRELVKQLNTPRTTIYDNLLKLQKNKLVEKYARNNGKRGRPLVFWKSL
;
A
#
# COMPACT_ATOMS: atom_id res chain seq x y z
N MET A 1 -10.46 -34.15 7.78
CA MET A 1 -9.07 -33.75 7.49
C MET A 1 -9.23 -32.68 6.43
N ASP A 2 -9.47 -31.45 6.89
CA ASP A 2 -10.10 -30.41 6.08
C ASP A 2 -9.10 -29.28 5.86
N ASN A 3 -8.00 -29.58 5.16
CA ASN A 3 -6.95 -28.59 4.86
C ASN A 3 -6.89 -28.18 3.38
N ASP A 4 -7.77 -28.74 2.53
CA ASP A 4 -7.65 -28.51 1.08
C ASP A 4 -8.53 -27.37 0.55
N LEU A 5 -9.41 -26.77 1.37
CA LEU A 5 -10.31 -25.67 0.94
C LEU A 5 -9.81 -24.25 1.26
N ILE A 6 -8.69 -24.11 1.98
CA ILE A 6 -8.16 -22.79 2.35
C ILE A 6 -7.19 -22.25 1.29
N ILE A 7 -6.63 -23.11 0.43
CA ILE A 7 -5.59 -22.72 -0.53
C ILE A 7 -6.17 -22.07 -1.79
N ASP A 8 -7.39 -22.43 -2.20
CA ASP A 8 -8.01 -21.87 -3.41
C ASP A 8 -8.35 -20.38 -3.27
N ASN A 9 -8.64 -19.89 -2.05
CA ASN A 9 -8.87 -18.46 -1.81
C ASN A 9 -7.59 -17.61 -1.80
N TYR A 10 -6.40 -18.23 -1.87
CA TYR A 10 -5.15 -17.48 -1.97
C TYR A 10 -4.77 -17.14 -3.43
N PHE A 11 -5.31 -17.91 -4.39
CA PHE A 11 -4.97 -17.77 -5.81
C PHE A 11 -5.87 -16.80 -6.60
N ASP A 12 -7.01 -16.36 -6.06
CA ASP A 12 -7.92 -15.42 -6.72
C ASP A 12 -7.56 -13.92 -6.53
N SER A 13 -6.57 -13.59 -5.69
CA SER A 13 -6.17 -12.19 -5.46
C SER A 13 -5.31 -11.57 -6.58
N LYS A 14 -5.12 -12.30 -7.69
CA LYS A 14 -4.68 -11.73 -8.98
C LYS A 14 -5.81 -10.96 -9.69
N GLU A 15 -6.83 -10.52 -8.94
CA GLU A 15 -7.74 -9.45 -9.35
C GLU A 15 -6.96 -8.31 -10.01
N PHE A 16 -7.38 -7.94 -11.22
CA PHE A 16 -6.77 -6.93 -12.08
C PHE A 16 -6.45 -5.65 -11.31
N LEU A 17 -5.20 -5.50 -10.87
CA LEU A 17 -4.73 -4.25 -10.31
C LEU A 17 -4.76 -3.18 -11.41
N THR A 18 -5.39 -2.07 -11.10
CA THR A 18 -5.39 -0.90 -11.99
C THR A 18 -3.95 -0.41 -12.22
N PRO A 19 -3.68 0.30 -13.34
CA PRO A 19 -2.34 0.85 -13.60
C PRO A 19 -1.77 1.69 -12.45
N ILE A 20 -2.62 2.47 -11.77
CA ILE A 20 -2.21 3.29 -10.62
C ILE A 20 -1.84 2.43 -9.41
N GLN A 21 -2.58 1.34 -9.14
CA GLN A 21 -2.27 0.41 -8.06
C GLN A 21 -0.95 -0.33 -8.31
N ASN A 22 -0.72 -0.78 -9.55
CA ASN A 22 0.55 -1.38 -9.96
C ASN A 22 1.72 -0.41 -9.79
N SER A 23 1.52 0.86 -10.20
CA SER A 23 2.53 1.91 -10.06
C SER A 23 2.85 2.19 -8.59
N LEU A 24 1.84 2.23 -7.72
CA LEU A 24 2.00 2.38 -6.28
C LEU A 24 2.84 1.26 -5.67
N ILE A 25 2.47 0.00 -5.94
CA ILE A 25 3.21 -1.17 -5.42
C ILE A 25 4.65 -1.15 -5.92
N SER A 26 4.85 -0.94 -7.22
CA SER A 26 6.19 -0.89 -7.83
C SER A 26 7.06 0.20 -7.19
N THR A 27 6.50 1.38 -6.94
CA THR A 27 7.20 2.50 -6.29
C THR A 27 7.59 2.16 -4.86
N LEU A 28 6.68 1.57 -4.07
CA LEU A 28 6.95 1.16 -2.70
C LEU A 28 7.95 -0.01 -2.61
N LYS A 29 7.93 -0.94 -3.56
CA LYS A 29 8.90 -2.05 -3.63
C LYS A 29 10.30 -1.57 -3.97
N LYS A 30 10.42 -0.64 -4.92
CA LYS A 30 11.72 -0.11 -5.37
C LYS A 30 12.32 0.92 -4.43
N GLY A 31 11.50 1.85 -3.93
CA GLY A 31 11.94 2.98 -3.12
C GLY A 31 11.77 2.80 -1.61
N GLY A 32 11.21 1.67 -1.17
CA GLY A 32 10.95 1.40 0.24
C GLY A 32 9.76 2.19 0.81
N PRO A 33 9.65 2.29 2.14
CA PRO A 33 8.50 2.92 2.77
C PRO A 33 8.41 4.41 2.51
N MET A 34 7.24 4.89 2.07
CA MET A 34 7.03 6.29 1.71
C MET A 34 5.78 6.87 2.37
N THR A 35 5.83 8.17 2.64
CA THR A 35 4.67 8.95 3.02
C THR A 35 3.77 9.21 1.82
N ARG A 36 2.49 9.53 2.08
CA ARG A 36 1.56 9.93 1.02
C ARG A 36 2.08 11.12 0.20
N ARG A 37 2.79 12.06 0.84
CA ARG A 37 3.35 13.24 0.17
C ARG A 37 4.43 12.84 -0.84
N GLU A 38 5.28 11.88 -0.49
CA GLU A 38 6.32 11.38 -1.39
C GLU A 38 5.71 10.61 -2.56
N LEU A 39 4.70 9.76 -2.30
CA LEU A 39 3.99 9.04 -3.37
C LEU A 39 3.30 9.99 -4.35
N VAL A 40 2.69 11.07 -3.87
CA VAL A 40 2.11 12.12 -4.74
C VAL A 40 3.16 12.75 -5.64
N LYS A 41 4.35 13.06 -5.09
CA LYS A 41 5.45 13.64 -5.86
C LYS A 41 6.03 12.67 -6.88
N GLN A 42 6.21 11.41 -6.49
CA GLN A 42 6.79 10.35 -7.34
C GLN A 42 5.87 9.98 -8.51
N LEU A 43 4.56 9.86 -8.25
CA LEU A 43 3.58 9.38 -9.23
C LEU A 43 2.82 10.51 -9.94
N ASN A 44 3.10 11.77 -9.60
CA ASN A 44 2.39 12.96 -10.10
C ASN A 44 0.85 12.79 -10.11
N THR A 45 0.31 12.18 -9.05
CA THR A 45 -1.10 11.78 -8.96
C THR A 45 -1.76 12.51 -7.79
N PRO A 46 -3.04 12.92 -7.88
CA PRO A 46 -3.73 13.62 -6.80
C PRO A 46 -3.70 12.88 -5.45
N ARG A 47 -3.59 13.65 -4.37
CA ARG A 47 -3.43 13.13 -3.00
C ARG A 47 -4.57 12.23 -2.53
N THR A 48 -5.81 12.54 -2.93
CA THR A 48 -7.00 11.75 -2.60
C THR A 48 -6.98 10.42 -3.36
N THR A 49 -6.71 10.45 -4.67
CA THR A 49 -6.54 9.24 -5.50
C THR A 49 -5.47 8.31 -4.96
N ILE A 50 -4.32 8.84 -4.53
CA ILE A 50 -3.27 8.04 -3.88
C ILE A 50 -3.81 7.39 -2.59
N TYR A 51 -4.52 8.15 -1.76
CA TYR A 51 -5.05 7.62 -0.50
C TYR A 51 -6.06 6.50 -0.71
N ASP A 52 -7.01 6.70 -1.62
CA ASP A 52 -8.08 5.74 -1.89
C ASP A 52 -7.51 4.41 -2.42
N ASN A 53 -6.50 4.49 -3.31
CA ASN A 53 -5.82 3.30 -3.81
C ASN A 53 -4.98 2.61 -2.73
N LEU A 54 -4.27 3.35 -1.87
CA LEU A 54 -3.55 2.76 -0.74
C LEU A 54 -4.48 2.02 0.22
N LEU A 55 -5.68 2.54 0.50
CA LEU A 55 -6.67 1.84 1.33
C LEU A 55 -7.16 0.54 0.68
N LYS A 56 -7.44 0.56 -0.64
CA LYS A 56 -7.82 -0.65 -1.38
C LYS A 56 -6.70 -1.70 -1.34
N LEU A 57 -5.47 -1.29 -1.60
CA LEU A 57 -4.30 -2.16 -1.52
C LEU A 57 -4.05 -2.72 -0.12
N GLN A 58 -4.32 -1.92 0.93
CA GLN A 58 -4.21 -2.36 2.32
C GLN A 58 -5.27 -3.42 2.65
N LYS A 59 -6.52 -3.21 2.20
CA LYS A 59 -7.59 -4.21 2.36
C LYS A 59 -7.22 -5.55 1.72
N ASN A 60 -6.51 -5.49 0.60
CA ASN A 60 -6.01 -6.67 -0.12
C ASN A 60 -4.67 -7.20 0.42
N LYS A 61 -4.18 -6.68 1.56
CA LYS A 61 -2.91 -7.10 2.19
C LYS A 61 -1.69 -7.02 1.26
N LEU A 62 -1.66 -6.03 0.37
CA LEU A 62 -0.52 -5.76 -0.53
C LEU A 62 0.39 -4.64 0.00
N VAL A 63 -0.14 -3.78 0.87
CA VAL A 63 0.62 -2.70 1.52
C VAL A 63 0.23 -2.58 2.98
N GLU A 64 1.14 -2.09 3.80
CA GLU A 64 0.93 -1.84 5.22
C GLU A 64 1.17 -0.37 5.57
N LYS A 65 0.30 0.18 6.43
CA LYS A 65 0.41 1.53 6.98
C LYS A 65 0.99 1.47 8.39
N TYR A 66 2.02 2.27 8.65
CA TYR A 66 2.55 2.43 10.01
C TYR A 66 2.92 3.89 10.29
N ALA A 67 2.88 4.27 11.57
CA ALA A 67 3.30 5.59 12.03
C ALA A 67 4.71 5.51 12.60
N ARG A 68 5.56 6.49 12.25
CA ARG A 68 6.89 6.65 12.86
C ARG A 68 6.90 7.93 13.67
N ASN A 69 7.08 7.80 14.98
CA ASN A 69 7.36 8.94 15.84
C ASN A 69 8.82 9.38 15.60
N ASN A 70 9.03 10.67 15.36
CA ASN A 70 10.34 11.27 15.15
C ASN A 70 10.87 11.97 16.42
N GLY A 71 10.25 11.72 17.58
CA GLY A 71 10.62 12.32 18.87
C GLY A 71 10.20 13.78 19.01
N LYS A 72 9.56 14.37 17.99
CA LYS A 72 9.09 15.76 18.03
C LYS A 72 7.61 15.82 18.43
N ARG A 73 7.24 16.89 19.14
CA ARG A 73 5.85 17.17 19.49
C ARG A 73 5.02 17.40 18.22
N GLY A 74 3.90 16.69 18.07
CA GLY A 74 2.99 16.83 16.93
C GLY A 74 2.47 15.49 16.41
N ARG A 75 1.76 15.53 15.29
CA ARG A 75 1.21 14.32 14.66
C ARG A 75 2.36 13.49 14.05
N PRO A 76 2.48 12.19 14.36
CA PRO A 76 3.50 11.35 13.78
C PRO A 76 3.33 11.22 12.27
N LEU A 77 4.45 11.02 11.58
CA LEU A 77 4.44 10.77 10.14
C LEU A 77 3.94 9.36 9.84
N VAL A 78 3.12 9.25 8.81
CA VAL A 78 2.54 7.99 8.36
C VAL A 78 3.25 7.55 7.10
N PHE A 79 3.79 6.35 7.15
CA PHE A 79 4.45 5.67 6.05
C PHE A 79 3.62 4.48 5.58
N TRP A 80 3.83 4.14 4.32
CA TRP A 80 3.27 2.98 3.65
C TRP A 80 4.43 2.14 3.13
N LYS A 81 4.38 0.83 3.30
CA LYS A 81 5.36 -0.11 2.75
C LYS A 81 4.65 -1.20 1.96
N SER A 82 5.31 -1.76 0.94
CA SER A 82 4.85 -3.03 0.36
C SER A 82 5.00 -4.13 1.41
N LEU A 83 4.03 -5.05 1.41
CA LEU A 83 4.21 -6.36 2.03
C LEU A 83 5.02 -7.28 1.11
#